data_AF-A0A1Y4CEK2-F1
#
_entry.id   AF-A0A1Y4CEK2-F1
#
_cell.length_a   1.000
_cell.length_b   1.000
_cell.length_c   1.000
_cell.angle_alpha   90.00
_cell.angle_beta   90.00
_cell.angle_gamma   90.00
#
_symmetry.space_group_name_H-M   'P 1'
#
loop_
_entity.id
_entity.type
_entity.pdbx_description
1 polymer ?
#
loop_
_entity_poly.entity_id
_entity_poly.type
_entity_poly.pdbx_seq_one_letter_code
_entity_poly.pdbx_strand_id
1 'polypeptide(L)'
;MITKFILGNILSRVLPGKLPPYFLFDDTAVADIPPDRFTDIESMDYGELEELVKTNAIGVPMVFPLQLRMQGKDWWTLPLEPLITINGTNVITKKQVSKGKVRGSIKERWTQGDYQLSIEGILTDFSGNDYPYDDVRRLKEHCEAASVEVACPLFEVFSINRMVIEDYSFPFTSGRHNQAYRIAASSDDIYRLLLKKDDLKQL
;
A
#
# COMPACT_ATOMS: atom_id res chain seq x y z
N MET A 1 -26.02 -3.57 7.53
CA MET A 1 -26.10 -4.38 6.29
C MET A 1 -26.15 -3.40 5.13
N ILE A 2 -25.07 -3.27 4.35
CA ILE A 2 -24.97 -2.31 3.23
C ILE A 2 -25.64 -2.95 2.01
N THR A 3 -26.51 -2.23 1.28
CA THR A 3 -27.26 -2.82 0.16
C THR A 3 -26.43 -2.86 -1.13
N LYS A 4 -26.70 -3.83 -2.03
CA LYS A 4 -26.03 -3.98 -3.35
C LYS A 4 -25.97 -2.66 -4.14
N PHE A 5 -27.04 -1.86 -4.04
CA PHE A 5 -27.15 -0.57 -4.69
C PHE A 5 -26.18 0.50 -4.15
N ILE A 6 -25.89 0.47 -2.85
CA ILE A 6 -24.93 1.39 -2.21
C ILE A 6 -23.50 1.01 -2.62
N LEU A 7 -23.18 -0.30 -2.63
CA LEU A 7 -21.88 -0.82 -3.07
C LEU A 7 -21.61 -0.50 -4.55
N GLY A 8 -22.60 -0.73 -5.43
CA GLY A 8 -22.47 -0.40 -6.86
C GLY A 8 -22.23 1.09 -7.12
N ASN A 9 -22.93 1.97 -6.39
CA ASN A 9 -22.74 3.43 -6.48
C ASN A 9 -21.41 3.91 -5.90
N ILE A 10 -20.86 3.18 -4.94
CA ILE A 10 -19.55 3.45 -4.36
C ILE A 10 -18.45 3.06 -5.35
N LEU A 11 -18.54 1.85 -5.93
CA LEU A 11 -17.56 1.34 -6.89
C LEU A 11 -17.46 2.25 -8.13
N SER A 12 -18.60 2.75 -8.62
CA SER A 12 -18.65 3.66 -9.78
C SER A 12 -18.00 5.02 -9.53
N ARG A 13 -17.88 5.45 -8.27
CA ARG A 13 -17.20 6.71 -7.89
C ARG A 13 -15.70 6.53 -7.63
N VAL A 14 -15.30 5.36 -7.12
CA VAL A 14 -13.91 5.08 -6.71
C VAL A 14 -13.03 4.69 -7.90
N LEU A 15 -13.58 4.06 -8.94
CA LEU A 15 -12.83 3.78 -10.17
C LEU A 15 -12.80 5.02 -11.07
N PRO A 16 -11.67 5.74 -11.19
CA PRO A 16 -11.60 6.85 -12.11
C PRO A 16 -11.59 6.29 -13.53
N GLY A 17 -12.57 6.69 -14.36
CA GLY A 17 -12.30 6.82 -15.78
C GLY A 17 -11.03 7.65 -15.93
N LYS A 18 -10.03 7.14 -16.67
CA LYS A 18 -8.71 7.75 -16.92
C LYS A 18 -8.74 9.27 -16.76
N LEU A 19 -8.15 9.78 -15.68
CA LEU A 19 -7.84 11.22 -15.58
C LEU A 19 -6.81 11.51 -16.69
N PRO A 20 -7.14 12.33 -17.71
CA PRO A 20 -6.14 12.74 -18.67
C PRO A 20 -5.09 13.64 -17.98
N PRO A 21 -3.84 13.65 -18.47
CA PRO A 21 -2.78 14.47 -17.88
C PRO A 21 -3.17 15.95 -17.83
N TYR A 22 -2.66 16.66 -16.82
CA TYR A 22 -2.93 18.06 -16.46
C TYR A 22 -2.53 19.08 -17.54
N PHE A 23 -3.08 19.03 -18.76
CA PHE A 23 -2.89 20.06 -19.79
C PHE A 23 -4.10 20.24 -20.74
N LEU A 24 -5.28 19.72 -20.40
CA LEU A 24 -6.50 19.95 -21.21
C LEU A 24 -7.71 20.22 -20.30
N PHE A 25 -7.81 21.45 -19.79
CA PHE A 25 -9.06 22.00 -19.26
C PHE A 25 -9.49 23.12 -20.20
N ASP A 26 -10.11 22.75 -21.32
CA ASP A 26 -10.95 23.70 -22.06
C ASP A 26 -12.36 23.18 -22.34
N ASP A 27 -12.70 21.96 -21.88
CA ASP A 27 -14.08 21.48 -21.95
C ASP A 27 -14.50 20.91 -20.59
N THR A 28 -15.42 21.62 -19.92
CA THR A 28 -16.22 21.08 -18.82
C THR A 28 -17.26 20.10 -19.35
N ALA A 29 -16.80 19.00 -19.96
CA ALA A 29 -17.63 17.85 -20.21
C ALA A 29 -17.51 16.93 -18.99
N VAL A 30 -18.60 16.78 -18.24
CA VAL A 30 -18.77 15.62 -17.36
C VAL A 30 -18.56 14.40 -18.24
N ALA A 31 -17.44 13.70 -18.08
CA ALA A 31 -17.09 12.58 -18.94
C ALA A 31 -18.17 11.50 -18.80
N ASP A 32 -18.92 11.26 -19.88
CA ASP A 32 -19.86 10.15 -19.97
C ASP A 32 -19.09 8.85 -19.76
N ILE A 33 -19.37 8.18 -18.63
CA ILE A 33 -18.89 6.85 -18.36
C ILE A 33 -19.56 5.92 -19.38
N PRO A 34 -18.81 5.14 -20.18
CA PRO A 34 -19.40 4.25 -21.18
C PRO A 34 -20.37 3.26 -20.51
N PRO A 35 -21.60 3.08 -21.05
CA PRO A 35 -22.68 2.32 -20.41
C PRO A 35 -22.32 0.85 -20.17
N ASP A 36 -21.45 0.29 -21.02
CA ASP A 36 -21.00 -1.11 -20.96
C ASP A 36 -20.32 -1.45 -19.62
N ARG A 37 -19.67 -0.48 -18.97
CA ARG A 37 -19.01 -0.70 -17.67
C ARG A 37 -19.98 -0.73 -16.50
N PHE A 38 -21.11 -0.02 -16.59
CA PHE A 38 -22.16 -0.09 -15.58
C PHE A 38 -22.87 -1.44 -15.61
N THR A 39 -23.11 -1.99 -16.80
CA THR A 39 -23.74 -3.30 -16.95
C THR A 39 -22.89 -4.42 -16.36
N ASP A 40 -21.57 -4.33 -16.47
CA ASP A 40 -20.65 -5.30 -15.87
C ASP A 40 -20.77 -5.30 -14.34
N ILE A 41 -20.76 -4.12 -13.71
CA ILE A 41 -20.86 -3.94 -12.25
C ILE A 41 -22.22 -4.41 -11.72
N GLU A 42 -23.31 -4.16 -12.46
CA GLU A 42 -24.66 -4.63 -12.08
C GLU A 42 -24.80 -6.15 -12.14
N SER A 43 -24.06 -6.79 -13.06
CA SER A 43 -24.07 -8.24 -13.26
C SER A 43 -23.26 -9.02 -12.22
N MET A 44 -22.34 -8.37 -11.48
CA MET A 44 -21.51 -9.01 -10.46
C MET A 44 -22.36 -9.51 -9.28
N ASP A 45 -21.95 -10.63 -8.70
CA ASP A 45 -22.57 -11.15 -7.48
C ASP A 45 -22.22 -10.26 -6.27
N TYR A 46 -23.08 -10.26 -5.25
CA TYR A 46 -22.90 -9.41 -4.07
C TYR A 46 -21.58 -9.70 -3.36
N GLY A 47 -21.15 -10.97 -3.29
CA GLY A 47 -19.86 -11.34 -2.69
C GLY A 47 -18.66 -10.82 -3.47
N GLU A 48 -18.73 -10.79 -4.81
CA GLU A 48 -17.66 -10.27 -5.66
C GLU A 48 -17.55 -8.73 -5.55
N LEU A 49 -18.70 -8.05 -5.39
CA LEU A 49 -18.74 -6.61 -5.15
C LEU A 49 -18.17 -6.21 -3.78
N GLU A 50 -18.38 -7.04 -2.76
CA GLU A 50 -17.78 -6.83 -1.43
C GLU A 50 -16.26 -7.07 -1.44
N GLU A 51 -15.78 -8.04 -2.21
CA GLU A 51 -14.34 -8.28 -2.36
C GLU A 51 -13.64 -7.12 -3.08
N LEU A 52 -14.29 -6.54 -4.10
CA LEU A 52 -13.81 -5.36 -4.80
C LEU A 52 -13.87 -4.08 -3.96
N VAL A 53 -14.85 -3.96 -3.06
CA VAL A 53 -15.03 -2.79 -2.19
C VAL A 53 -14.74 -3.18 -0.75
N LYS A 54 -13.44 -3.22 -0.39
CA LYS A 54 -13.08 -3.27 1.04
C LYS A 54 -13.53 -1.95 1.67
N THR A 55 -14.40 -2.05 2.68
CA THR A 55 -14.92 -0.89 3.41
C THR A 55 -14.19 -0.71 4.73
N ASN A 56 -14.02 0.55 5.14
CA ASN A 56 -13.56 0.91 6.48
C ASN A 56 -14.58 0.45 7.52
N ALA A 57 -14.16 0.48 8.79
CA ALA A 57 -15.06 0.26 9.91
C ALA A 57 -16.26 1.25 9.93
N ILE A 58 -16.16 2.40 9.26
CA ILE A 58 -17.22 3.41 9.10
C ILE A 58 -18.16 3.10 7.91
N GLY A 59 -17.82 2.12 7.06
CA GLY A 59 -18.58 1.78 5.84
C GLY A 59 -18.23 2.63 4.61
N VAL A 60 -17.17 3.44 4.70
CA VAL A 60 -16.61 4.18 3.56
C VAL A 60 -15.72 3.22 2.75
N PRO A 61 -15.77 3.20 1.41
CA PRO A 61 -14.85 2.42 0.61
C PRO A 61 -13.39 2.85 0.81
N MET A 62 -12.49 1.87 0.94
CA MET A 62 -11.06 2.10 0.79
C MET A 62 -10.68 2.07 -0.68
N VAL A 63 -9.76 2.95 -1.08
CA VAL A 63 -9.12 2.86 -2.39
C VAL A 63 -7.89 1.97 -2.31
N PHE A 64 -7.08 2.14 -1.27
CA PHE A 64 -5.87 1.37 -1.01
C PHE A 64 -5.90 0.69 0.37
N PRO A 65 -6.76 -0.32 0.55
CA PRO A 65 -6.81 -1.08 1.81
C PRO A 65 -5.48 -1.79 2.05
N LEU A 66 -4.86 -1.51 3.20
CA LEU A 66 -3.65 -2.20 3.63
C LEU A 66 -4.00 -3.39 4.51
N GLN A 67 -3.54 -4.57 4.09
CA GLN A 67 -3.64 -5.81 4.85
C GLN A 67 -2.27 -6.26 5.31
N LEU A 68 -2.21 -6.72 6.56
CA LEU A 68 -1.01 -7.24 7.19
C LEU A 68 -1.23 -8.70 7.57
N ARG A 69 -0.20 -9.51 7.41
CA ARG A 69 -0.18 -10.90 7.86
C ARG A 69 1.16 -11.26 8.47
N MET A 70 1.12 -11.85 9.65
CA MET A 70 2.28 -12.53 10.23
C MET A 70 2.35 -13.97 9.69
N GLN A 71 3.55 -14.54 9.59
CA GLN A 71 3.71 -15.93 9.17
C GLN A 71 2.83 -16.88 10.02
N GLY A 72 1.88 -17.55 9.38
CA GLY A 72 0.98 -18.51 10.04
C GLY A 72 -0.22 -17.92 10.79
N LYS A 73 -0.46 -16.60 10.71
CA LYS A 73 -1.71 -15.97 11.18
C LYS A 73 -2.61 -15.57 9.99
N ASP A 74 -3.85 -15.22 10.29
CA ASP A 74 -4.81 -14.71 9.30
C ASP A 74 -4.48 -13.29 8.84
N TRP A 75 -5.01 -12.91 7.68
CA TRP A 75 -4.92 -11.55 7.16
C TRP A 75 -5.74 -10.58 7.99
N TRP A 76 -5.10 -9.48 8.41
CA TRP A 76 -5.76 -8.39 9.10
C TRP A 76 -5.77 -7.14 8.24
N THR A 77 -6.97 -6.69 7.84
CA THR A 77 -7.17 -5.39 7.20
C THR A 77 -7.19 -4.31 8.26
N LEU A 78 -6.43 -3.23 8.06
CA LEU A 78 -6.49 -2.08 8.96
C LEU A 78 -7.89 -1.45 8.94
N PRO A 79 -8.38 -0.90 10.07
CA PRO A 79 -9.74 -0.37 10.16
C PRO A 79 -9.94 0.93 9.38
N LEU A 80 -8.87 1.72 9.22
CA LEU A 80 -8.80 2.93 8.42
C LEU A 80 -7.66 2.82 7.41
N GLU A 81 -7.87 3.43 6.24
CA GLU A 81 -6.87 3.49 5.18
C GLU A 81 -5.66 4.33 5.62
N PRO A 82 -4.45 3.76 5.66
CA PRO A 82 -3.25 4.49 6.04
C PRO A 82 -2.69 5.32 4.88
N LEU A 83 -1.94 6.35 5.22
CA LEU A 83 -1.07 7.05 4.30
C LEU A 83 0.20 6.21 4.08
N ILE A 84 0.40 5.79 2.83
CA ILE A 84 1.56 4.98 2.43
C ILE A 84 2.49 5.84 1.57
N THR A 85 3.76 5.93 1.98
CA THR A 85 4.85 6.54 1.20
C THR A 85 5.85 5.47 0.79
N ILE A 86 6.19 5.42 -0.49
CA ILE A 86 7.15 4.46 -1.06
C ILE A 86 8.30 5.25 -1.68
N ASN A 87 9.51 5.03 -1.17
CA ASN A 87 10.73 5.66 -1.66
C ASN A 87 11.65 4.61 -2.28
N GLY A 88 11.84 4.65 -3.59
CA GLY A 88 12.78 3.78 -4.29
C GLY A 88 14.18 4.39 -4.38
N THR A 89 15.21 3.58 -4.14
CA THR A 89 16.62 4.02 -4.23
C THR A 89 17.32 3.39 -5.43
N ASN A 90 18.14 4.17 -6.14
CA ASN A 90 19.00 3.66 -7.22
C ASN A 90 20.45 3.85 -6.82
N VAL A 91 21.23 2.76 -6.83
CA VAL A 91 22.66 2.81 -6.55
C VAL A 91 23.38 3.23 -7.83
N ILE A 92 23.89 4.46 -7.83
CA ILE A 92 24.56 5.08 -8.99
C ILE A 92 25.99 5.45 -8.63
N THR A 93 26.96 4.85 -9.34
CA THR A 93 28.37 5.18 -9.20
C THR A 93 28.76 6.27 -10.18
N LYS A 94 29.43 7.32 -9.69
CA LYS A 94 29.89 8.46 -10.50
C LYS A 94 31.39 8.35 -10.74
N LYS A 95 31.79 7.93 -11.94
CA LYS A 95 33.19 7.83 -12.32
C LYS A 95 33.70 9.15 -12.91
N GLN A 96 34.84 9.61 -12.41
CA GLN A 96 35.56 10.75 -12.98
C GLN A 96 36.57 10.22 -14.00
N VAL A 97 36.61 10.81 -15.19
CA VAL A 97 37.56 10.42 -16.24
C VAL A 97 38.70 11.41 -16.27
N SER A 98 39.94 10.91 -16.16
CA SER A 98 41.14 11.75 -16.23
C SER A 98 41.23 12.45 -17.58
N LYS A 99 41.43 13.77 -17.56
CA LYS A 99 41.54 14.63 -18.76
C LYS A 99 40.34 14.50 -19.72
N GLY A 100 39.14 14.24 -19.17
CA GLY A 100 37.91 14.22 -19.96
C GLY A 100 37.69 15.56 -20.67
N LYS A 101 37.44 15.52 -21.98
CA LYS A 101 37.08 16.71 -22.77
C LYS A 101 35.71 17.28 -22.42
N VAL A 102 34.88 16.47 -21.76
CA VAL A 102 33.50 16.78 -21.41
C VAL A 102 33.41 17.07 -19.91
N ARG A 103 32.67 18.13 -19.54
CA ARG A 103 32.42 18.48 -18.14
C ARG A 103 31.50 17.45 -17.49
N GLY A 104 31.97 16.85 -16.39
CA GLY A 104 31.13 16.05 -15.50
C GLY A 104 31.70 14.66 -15.21
N SER A 105 30.82 13.81 -14.71
CA SER A 105 31.12 12.43 -14.34
C SER A 105 30.21 11.46 -15.09
N ILE A 106 30.74 10.29 -15.42
CA ILE A 106 29.96 9.22 -16.02
C ILE A 106 29.18 8.55 -14.89
N LYS A 107 27.85 8.56 -14.99
CA LYS A 107 26.94 7.93 -14.02
C LYS A 107 26.61 6.53 -14.51
N GLU A 108 27.01 5.53 -13.77
CA GLU A 108 26.67 4.13 -14.02
C GLU A 108 25.64 3.68 -12.99
N ARG A 109 24.53 3.08 -13.42
CA ARG A 109 23.57 2.43 -12.53
C ARG A 109 24.10 1.04 -12.21
N TRP A 110 24.26 0.74 -10.92
CA TRP A 110 24.76 -0.55 -10.45
C TRP A 110 23.62 -1.48 -10.10
N THR A 111 22.78 -1.06 -9.16
CA THR A 111 21.65 -1.85 -8.68
C THR A 111 20.47 -0.95 -8.36
N GLN A 112 19.29 -1.55 -8.33
CA GLN A 112 18.14 -0.99 -7.65
C GLN A 112 18.26 -1.37 -6.17
N GLY A 113 18.18 -0.40 -5.27
CA GLY A 113 18.13 -0.68 -3.84
C GLY A 113 16.71 -1.02 -3.40
N ASP A 114 16.57 -1.34 -2.12
CA ASP A 114 15.28 -1.67 -1.53
C ASP A 114 14.36 -0.44 -1.49
N TYR A 115 13.06 -0.70 -1.46
CA TYR A 115 12.05 0.33 -1.24
C TYR A 115 11.95 0.63 0.24
N GLN A 116 12.06 1.91 0.60
CA GLN A 116 11.77 2.40 1.94
C GLN A 116 10.30 2.76 2.02
N LEU A 117 9.61 2.21 2.99
CA LEU A 117 8.18 2.32 3.22
C LEU A 117 7.95 3.13 4.49
N SER A 118 7.08 4.14 4.41
CA SER A 118 6.57 4.86 5.59
C SER A 118 5.06 4.75 5.59
N ILE A 119 4.52 4.13 6.63
CA ILE A 119 3.09 3.90 6.81
C ILE A 119 2.64 4.71 8.01
N GLU A 120 1.75 5.66 7.78
CA GLU A 120 1.23 6.56 8.80
C GLU A 120 -0.29 6.47 8.83
N GLY A 121 -0.88 6.46 10.02
CA GLY A 121 -2.32 6.36 10.12
C GLY A 121 -2.82 6.62 11.53
N ILE A 122 -4.13 6.47 11.70
CA ILE A 122 -4.82 6.60 12.97
C ILE A 122 -5.65 5.35 13.20
N LEU A 123 -5.61 4.83 14.42
CA LEU A 123 -6.54 3.84 14.93
C LEU A 123 -7.58 4.57 15.76
N THR A 124 -8.85 4.24 15.52
CA THR A 124 -9.99 4.85 16.19
C THR A 124 -10.94 3.77 16.66
N ASP A 125 -11.41 3.86 17.89
CA ASP A 125 -12.54 3.03 18.34
C ASP A 125 -13.85 3.57 17.75
N PHE A 126 -14.55 2.74 16.98
CA PHE A 126 -15.83 3.07 16.35
C PHE A 126 -17.04 2.62 17.17
N SER A 127 -16.85 1.72 18.14
CA SER A 127 -17.93 1.12 18.92
C SER A 127 -18.13 1.80 20.27
N GLY A 128 -17.05 2.35 20.84
CA GLY A 128 -17.04 3.03 22.13
C GLY A 128 -16.45 4.44 22.07
N ASN A 129 -16.33 5.05 23.24
CA ASN A 129 -15.65 6.34 23.43
C ASN A 129 -14.35 6.16 24.23
N ASP A 130 -13.79 4.95 24.17
CA ASP A 130 -12.58 4.54 24.88
C ASP A 130 -11.42 4.38 23.89
N TYR A 131 -10.23 4.15 24.43
CA TYR A 131 -9.02 4.00 23.63
C TYR A 131 -9.04 2.66 22.86
N PRO A 132 -8.58 2.61 21.59
CA PRO A 132 -8.63 1.42 20.74
C PRO A 132 -7.57 0.38 21.14
N TYR A 133 -7.73 -0.23 22.32
CA TYR A 133 -6.76 -1.16 22.90
C TYR A 133 -6.52 -2.40 22.03
N ASP A 134 -7.57 -2.95 21.42
CA ASP A 134 -7.47 -4.18 20.65
C ASP A 134 -6.71 -3.96 19.33
N ASP A 135 -7.01 -2.87 18.62
CA ASP A 135 -6.32 -2.52 17.38
C ASP A 135 -4.87 -2.13 17.62
N VAL A 136 -4.60 -1.36 18.68
CA VAL A 136 -3.23 -0.99 19.07
C VAL A 136 -2.42 -2.22 19.47
N ARG A 137 -3.02 -3.17 20.22
CA ARG A 137 -2.37 -4.43 20.57
C ARG A 137 -2.06 -5.26 19.32
N ARG A 138 -3.02 -5.39 18.40
CA ARG A 138 -2.80 -6.11 17.13
C ARG A 138 -1.70 -5.45 16.32
N LEU A 139 -1.70 -4.13 16.15
CA LEU A 139 -0.66 -3.44 15.40
C LEU A 139 0.71 -3.62 16.04
N LYS A 140 0.78 -3.51 17.37
CA LYS A 140 2.01 -3.77 18.12
C LYS A 140 2.55 -5.18 17.85
N GLU A 141 1.72 -6.21 17.90
CA GLU A 141 2.15 -7.59 17.59
C GLU A 141 2.72 -7.73 16.18
N HIS A 142 2.16 -7.03 15.19
CA HIS A 142 2.68 -7.02 13.82
C HIS A 142 4.03 -6.29 13.74
N CYS A 143 4.17 -5.17 14.45
CA CYS A 143 5.45 -4.45 14.54
C CYS A 143 6.55 -5.29 15.20
N GLU A 144 6.24 -6.03 16.26
CA GLU A 144 7.18 -6.89 16.97
C GLU A 144 7.55 -8.17 16.20
N ALA A 145 6.78 -8.56 15.19
CA ALA A 145 7.05 -9.73 14.35
C ALA A 145 8.33 -9.60 13.49
N ALA A 146 8.86 -8.38 13.35
CA ALA A 146 9.96 -7.95 12.47
C ALA A 146 9.68 -8.12 10.97
N SER A 147 9.12 -9.25 10.53
CA SER A 147 8.79 -9.53 9.14
C SER A 147 7.30 -9.78 8.96
N VAL A 148 6.70 -9.01 8.06
CA VAL A 148 5.26 -8.99 7.82
C VAL A 148 5.00 -9.10 6.32
N GLU A 149 4.03 -9.93 5.98
CA GLU A 149 3.49 -10.00 4.61
C GLU A 149 2.43 -8.92 4.45
N VAL A 150 2.50 -8.21 3.33
CA VAL A 150 1.66 -7.06 3.06
C VAL A 150 0.91 -7.24 1.76
N ALA A 151 -0.34 -6.83 1.75
CA ALA A 151 -1.16 -6.77 0.56
C ALA A 151 -1.85 -5.41 0.49
N CYS A 152 -1.62 -4.71 -0.61
CA CYS A 152 -2.24 -3.43 -0.94
C CYS A 152 -2.11 -3.24 -2.45
N PRO A 153 -3.14 -2.73 -3.17
CA PRO A 153 -3.04 -2.49 -4.61
C PRO A 153 -1.85 -1.60 -4.99
N LEU A 154 -1.46 -0.66 -4.11
CA LEU A 154 -0.29 0.18 -4.34
C LEU A 154 1.01 -0.64 -4.27
N PHE A 155 1.15 -1.53 -3.30
CA PHE A 155 2.34 -2.36 -3.15
C PHE A 155 2.49 -3.40 -4.27
N GLU A 156 1.38 -3.91 -4.79
CA GLU A 156 1.38 -4.82 -5.94
C GLU A 156 1.99 -4.19 -7.19
N VAL A 157 1.73 -2.90 -7.45
CA VAL A 157 2.33 -2.15 -8.57
C VAL A 157 3.86 -2.10 -8.47
N PHE A 158 4.39 -2.06 -7.25
CA PHE A 158 5.83 -2.09 -6.98
C PHE A 158 6.37 -3.51 -6.72
N SER A 159 5.53 -4.55 -6.87
CA SER A 159 5.86 -5.96 -6.60
C SER A 159 6.34 -6.21 -5.16
N ILE A 160 5.81 -5.45 -4.19
CA ILE A 160 6.16 -5.57 -2.77
C ILE A 160 5.12 -6.44 -2.08
N ASN A 161 5.50 -7.66 -1.71
CA ASN A 161 4.61 -8.60 -1.01
C ASN A 161 4.99 -8.78 0.46
N ARG A 162 6.17 -8.29 0.84
CA ARG A 162 6.77 -8.49 2.14
C ARG A 162 7.57 -7.26 2.54
N MET A 163 7.57 -6.97 3.84
CA MET A 163 8.36 -5.90 4.40
C MET A 163 8.96 -6.31 5.74
N VAL A 164 10.09 -5.68 6.07
CA VAL A 164 10.70 -5.75 7.39
C VAL A 164 10.49 -4.40 8.08
N ILE A 165 9.97 -4.43 9.31
CA ILE A 165 9.73 -3.24 10.10
C ILE A 165 11.02 -2.86 10.83
N GLU A 166 11.50 -1.65 10.59
CA GLU A 166 12.75 -1.12 11.17
C GLU A 166 12.47 -0.29 12.42
N ASP A 167 11.47 0.60 12.34
CA ASP A 167 11.08 1.50 13.43
C ASP A 167 9.56 1.65 13.46
N TYR A 168 9.01 1.78 14.66
CA TYR A 168 7.60 2.11 14.84
C TYR A 168 7.42 3.04 16.04
N SER A 169 6.51 3.99 15.91
CA SER A 169 6.19 4.96 16.95
C SER A 169 4.69 5.20 17.06
N PHE A 170 4.25 5.43 18.30
CA PHE A 170 2.87 5.76 18.65
C PHE A 170 2.86 7.16 19.27
N PRO A 171 2.86 8.23 18.45
CA PRO A 171 2.94 9.60 18.95
C PRO A 171 1.69 9.97 19.77
N PHE A 172 1.85 10.96 20.64
CA PHE A 172 0.73 11.52 21.39
C PHE A 172 -0.32 12.06 20.40
N THR A 173 -1.56 11.61 20.59
CA THR A 173 -2.69 11.99 19.74
C THR A 173 -3.77 12.59 20.61
N SER A 174 -4.38 13.68 20.13
CA SER A 174 -5.51 14.28 20.83
C SER A 174 -6.78 13.44 20.65
N GLY A 175 -7.54 13.33 21.75
CA GLY A 175 -8.77 12.54 21.79
C GLY A 175 -8.56 11.16 22.41
N ARG A 176 -9.46 10.76 23.31
CA ARG A 176 -9.38 9.48 24.04
C ARG A 176 -9.50 8.26 23.13
N HIS A 177 -10.24 8.40 22.04
CA HIS A 177 -10.55 7.32 21.11
C HIS A 177 -9.55 7.17 19.96
N ASN A 178 -8.52 8.03 19.87
CA ASN A 178 -7.59 8.05 18.74
C ASN A 178 -6.17 7.70 19.16
N GLN A 179 -5.52 6.88 18.34
CA GLN A 179 -4.08 6.64 18.42
C GLN A 179 -3.47 6.73 17.03
N ALA A 180 -2.66 7.75 16.78
CA ALA A 180 -1.82 7.81 15.59
C ALA A 180 -0.65 6.82 15.71
N TYR A 181 -0.21 6.31 14.56
CA TYR A 181 0.96 5.45 14.47
C TYR A 181 1.79 5.82 13.24
N ARG A 182 3.08 5.54 13.32
CA ARG A 182 4.04 5.66 12.22
C ARG A 182 4.93 4.44 12.23
N ILE A 183 5.06 3.81 11.07
CA ILE A 183 5.88 2.61 10.85
C ILE A 183 6.84 2.92 9.71
N ALA A 184 8.13 2.73 9.96
CA ALA A 184 9.17 2.74 8.94
C ALA A 184 9.61 1.30 8.68
N ALA A 185 9.58 0.90 7.41
CA ALA A 185 9.88 -0.44 6.97
C ALA A 185 10.69 -0.43 5.67
N SER A 186 11.36 -1.53 5.37
CA SER A 186 12.01 -1.79 4.08
C SER A 186 11.33 -2.96 3.37
N SER A 187 11.24 -2.90 2.04
CA SER A 187 10.76 -4.03 1.23
C SER A 187 11.70 -5.22 1.37
N ASP A 188 11.13 -6.41 1.49
CA ASP A 188 11.88 -7.65 1.61
C ASP A 188 11.54 -8.59 0.45
N ASP A 189 12.57 -9.27 -0.04
CA ASP A 189 12.49 -10.30 -1.06
C ASP A 189 13.17 -11.55 -0.50
N ILE A 190 12.52 -12.71 -0.62
CA ILE A 190 13.08 -13.96 -0.12
C ILE A 190 14.19 -14.42 -1.07
N TYR A 191 15.43 -14.06 -0.74
CA TYR A 191 16.61 -14.61 -1.38
C TYR A 191 17.22 -15.75 -0.55
N ARG A 192 17.49 -16.88 -1.19
CA ARG A 192 18.19 -17.99 -0.55
C ARG A 192 19.68 -17.65 -0.47
N LEU A 193 20.11 -17.11 0.67
CA LEU A 193 21.52 -16.76 0.93
C LEU A 193 22.47 -17.97 0.83
N LEU A 194 21.97 -19.17 1.16
CA LEU A 194 22.74 -20.41 1.06
C LEU A 194 22.40 -21.14 -0.23
N LEU A 195 23.18 -20.88 -1.28
CA LEU A 195 23.20 -21.67 -2.50
C LEU A 195 23.79 -23.05 -2.19
N LYS A 196 23.08 -24.13 -2.53
CA LYS A 196 23.69 -25.47 -2.50
C LYS A 196 24.61 -25.61 -3.71
N LYS A 197 25.62 -26.49 -3.62
CA LYS A 197 26.54 -26.78 -4.74
C LYS A 197 25.81 -27.19 -6.03
N ASP A 198 24.58 -27.70 -5.92
CA ASP A 198 23.77 -28.10 -7.06
C ASP A 198 23.15 -26.90 -7.80
N ASP A 199 22.89 -25.79 -7.10
CA ASP A 199 22.31 -24.57 -7.69
C ASP A 199 23.34 -23.81 -8.56
N LEU A 200 24.65 -24.02 -8.30
CA LEU A 200 25.76 -23.43 -9.06
C LEU A 200 25.94 -24.03 -10.47
N LYS A 201 25.31 -25.17 -10.78
CA LYS A 201 25.43 -25.81 -12.10
C LYS A 201 24.40 -25.31 -13.12
N GLN A 202 23.44 -24.50 -12.69
CA GLN A 202 22.34 -23.99 -13.52
C GLN A 202 22.47 -22.49 -13.87
N LEU A 203 23.53 -21.84 -13.39
CA LEU A 203 23.97 -20.50 -13.79
C LEU A 203 25.06 -20.60 -14.87
#